data_AF-A0A920PIH5-F1
#
_entry.id   AF-A0A920PIH5-F1
#
_cell.length_a   1.000
_cell.length_b   1.000
_cell.length_c   1.000
_cell.angle_alpha   90.00
_cell.angle_beta   90.00
_cell.angle_gamma   90.00
#
_symmetry.space_group_name_H-M   'P 1'
#
loop_
_entity.id
_entity.type
_entity.pdbx_description
1 polymer ?
#
loop_
_entity_poly.entity_id
_entity_poly.type
_entity_poly.pdbx_seq_one_letter_code
_entity_poly.pdbx_strand_id
1 'polypeptide(L)'
;MTDSAWIQQHAVFETLGLALMDLQMPLIGAINGAAFGGGMEMVLACDFVYAANTARFALTETTLGILPGMCGTQYLPGAVGIRRAKEIILTGRPFSAQQGLQWGVVNQVCEPDQLLDQVFDTAAAIAANGPIAVREAKQALNHSGRGGIKAGYRIELDAYSRVVPTADRREGILAFNEKRKPQFKGE
;
A
#
# COMPACT_ATOMS: atom_id res chain seq x y z
N MET A 1 23.56 21.15 -3.98
CA MET A 1 24.05 19.79 -3.70
C MET A 1 24.89 19.36 -4.90
N THR A 2 26.01 18.65 -4.72
CA THR A 2 26.76 18.09 -5.85
C THR A 2 26.08 16.83 -6.36
N ASP A 3 26.36 16.41 -7.60
CA ASP A 3 25.79 15.19 -8.19
C ASP A 3 26.07 13.95 -7.33
N SER A 4 27.29 13.83 -6.81
CA SER A 4 27.67 12.72 -5.93
C SER A 4 26.85 12.69 -4.63
N ALA A 5 26.67 13.84 -3.98
CA ALA A 5 25.86 13.94 -2.78
C ALA A 5 24.37 13.63 -3.07
N TRP A 6 23.87 14.05 -4.24
CA TRP A 6 22.51 13.74 -4.69
C TRP A 6 22.31 12.23 -4.89
N ILE A 7 23.24 11.57 -5.59
CA ILE A 7 23.21 10.12 -5.83
C ILE A 7 23.24 9.35 -4.51
N GLN A 8 24.12 9.73 -3.58
CA GLN A 8 24.21 9.10 -2.27
C GLN A 8 22.92 9.26 -1.45
N GLN A 9 22.32 10.44 -1.47
CA GLN A 9 21.03 10.65 -0.83
C GLN A 9 19.93 9.79 -1.49
N HIS A 10 19.90 9.75 -2.82
CA HIS A 10 18.86 9.03 -3.57
C HIS A 10 18.92 7.51 -3.35
N ALA A 11 20.12 6.93 -3.20
CA ALA A 11 20.30 5.52 -2.89
C ALA A 11 19.58 5.08 -1.60
N VAL A 12 19.45 5.98 -0.61
CA VAL A 12 18.68 5.70 0.62
C VAL A 12 17.19 5.56 0.31
N PHE A 13 16.64 6.42 -0.56
CA PHE A 13 15.24 6.35 -0.97
C PHE A 13 14.95 5.16 -1.89
N GLU A 14 15.89 4.79 -2.76
CA GLU A 14 15.80 3.55 -3.55
C GLU A 14 15.71 2.32 -2.65
N THR A 15 16.59 2.24 -1.65
CA THR A 15 16.60 1.15 -0.66
C THR A 15 15.28 1.11 0.13
N LEU A 16 14.76 2.27 0.54
CA LEU A 16 13.46 2.36 1.20
C LEU A 16 12.34 1.88 0.28
N GLY A 17 12.31 2.29 -0.99
CA GLY A 17 11.31 1.86 -1.96
C GLY A 17 11.26 0.34 -2.11
N LEU A 18 12.42 -0.29 -2.27
CA LEU A 18 12.52 -1.76 -2.34
C LEU A 18 12.05 -2.42 -1.03
N ALA A 19 12.48 -1.90 0.13
CA ALA A 19 12.07 -2.43 1.42
C ALA A 19 10.54 -2.36 1.65
N LEU A 20 9.89 -1.30 1.17
CA LEU A 20 8.42 -1.18 1.25
C LEU A 20 7.70 -2.18 0.34
N MET A 21 8.24 -2.44 -0.86
CA MET A 21 7.70 -3.43 -1.80
C MET A 21 7.78 -4.87 -1.25
N ASP A 22 8.89 -5.17 -0.57
CA ASP A 22 9.18 -6.50 -0.02
C ASP A 22 8.60 -6.72 1.38
N LEU A 23 7.93 -5.71 1.95
CA LEU A 23 7.38 -5.78 3.30
C LEU A 23 6.29 -6.87 3.39
N GLN A 24 6.56 -7.89 4.19
CA GLN A 24 5.68 -9.06 4.26
C GLN A 24 4.38 -8.78 5.03
N MET A 25 4.38 -7.86 5.99
CA MET A 25 3.16 -7.47 6.70
C MET A 25 2.35 -6.42 5.93
N PRO A 26 1.02 -6.37 6.11
CA PRO A 26 0.19 -5.27 5.62
C PRO A 26 0.67 -3.90 6.13
N LEU A 27 0.69 -2.92 5.24
CA LEU A 27 1.13 -1.56 5.46
C LEU A 27 -0.05 -0.62 5.23
N ILE A 28 -0.56 -0.05 6.33
CA ILE A 28 -1.71 0.86 6.31
C ILE A 28 -1.22 2.30 6.48
N GLY A 29 -1.56 3.18 5.55
CA GLY A 29 -1.24 4.60 5.65
C GLY A 29 -2.26 5.35 6.52
N ALA A 30 -1.80 6.06 7.55
CA ALA A 30 -2.62 6.95 8.39
C ALA A 30 -2.18 8.41 8.16
N ILE A 31 -2.79 9.11 7.21
CA ILE A 31 -2.28 10.40 6.72
C ILE A 31 -3.03 11.56 7.36
N ASN A 32 -2.39 12.24 8.31
CA ASN A 32 -3.00 13.30 9.11
C ASN A 32 -2.76 14.73 8.56
N GLY A 33 -2.05 14.89 7.44
CA GLY A 33 -1.62 16.19 6.94
C GLY A 33 -1.06 16.17 5.52
N ALA A 34 -0.10 17.05 5.25
CA ALA A 34 0.51 17.16 3.93
C ALA A 34 1.47 15.98 3.66
N ALA A 35 1.26 15.27 2.57
CA ALA A 35 2.13 14.21 2.06
C ALA A 35 2.53 14.56 0.62
N PHE A 36 3.67 15.23 0.45
CA PHE A 36 4.18 15.73 -0.83
C PHE A 36 5.49 15.05 -1.24
N GLY A 37 5.71 14.91 -2.54
CA GLY A 37 6.91 14.32 -3.12
C GLY A 37 7.14 12.89 -2.60
N GLY A 38 8.32 12.62 -2.04
CA GLY A 38 8.62 11.32 -1.40
C GLY A 38 7.60 10.90 -0.32
N GLY A 39 6.97 11.84 0.39
CA GLY A 39 5.88 11.52 1.32
C GLY A 39 4.63 10.98 0.62
N MET A 40 4.29 11.52 -0.57
CA MET A 40 3.23 10.97 -1.42
C MET A 40 3.62 9.62 -2.01
N GLU A 41 4.90 9.42 -2.34
CA GLU A 41 5.37 8.10 -2.80
C GLU A 41 5.29 7.04 -1.68
N MET A 42 5.53 7.41 -0.41
CA MET A 42 5.27 6.53 0.74
C MET A 42 3.78 6.20 0.88
N VAL A 43 2.89 7.18 0.70
CA VAL A 43 1.43 6.96 0.70
C VAL A 43 1.04 5.94 -0.36
N LEU A 44 1.57 6.09 -1.58
CA LEU A 44 1.30 5.19 -2.70
C LEU A 44 1.88 3.78 -2.52
N ALA A 45 2.92 3.64 -1.69
CA ALA A 45 3.52 2.34 -1.36
C ALA A 45 2.75 1.59 -0.25
N CYS A 46 1.84 2.25 0.47
CA CYS A 46 0.93 1.57 1.41
C CYS A 46 -0.01 0.64 0.63
N ASP A 47 -0.42 -0.48 1.26
CA ASP A 47 -1.39 -1.40 0.67
C ASP A 47 -2.78 -0.73 0.54
N PHE A 48 -3.11 0.14 1.49
CA PHE A 48 -4.26 1.05 1.44
C PHE A 48 -4.09 2.19 2.45
N VAL A 49 -4.88 3.26 2.28
CA VAL A 49 -4.65 4.54 2.96
C VAL A 49 -5.93 5.09 3.57
N TYR A 50 -5.89 5.46 4.84
CA TYR A 50 -6.87 6.33 5.49
C TYR A 50 -6.27 7.72 5.68
N ALA A 51 -7.08 8.75 5.50
CA ALA A 51 -6.60 10.13 5.58
C ALA A 51 -7.53 11.01 6.42
N ALA A 52 -6.96 11.96 7.17
CA ALA A 52 -7.72 13.05 7.75
C ALA A 52 -8.32 13.92 6.63
N ASN A 53 -9.50 14.50 6.86
CA ASN A 53 -10.15 15.42 5.92
C ASN A 53 -9.28 16.65 5.57
N THR A 54 -8.33 17.01 6.42
CA THR A 54 -7.36 18.09 6.25
C THR A 54 -6.12 17.68 5.42
N ALA A 55 -5.92 16.38 5.15
CA ALA A 55 -4.75 15.90 4.43
C ALA A 55 -4.68 16.45 2.99
N ARG A 56 -3.46 16.61 2.49
CA ARG A 56 -3.16 17.13 1.16
C ARG A 56 -2.06 16.29 0.52
N PHE A 57 -2.18 16.05 -0.77
CA PHE A 57 -1.31 15.15 -1.51
C PHE A 57 -0.75 15.84 -2.76
N ALA A 58 0.50 15.57 -3.11
CA ALA A 58 1.11 16.07 -4.34
C ALA A 58 2.38 15.29 -4.72
N LEU A 59 2.63 15.16 -6.03
CA LEU A 59 3.95 14.80 -6.57
C LEU A 59 4.53 16.02 -7.26
N THR A 60 5.32 16.82 -6.52
CA THR A 60 5.83 18.13 -6.94
C THR A 60 7.20 18.08 -7.63
N GLU A 61 7.76 16.89 -7.84
CA GLU A 61 9.13 16.67 -8.30
C GLU A 61 9.43 17.40 -9.62
N THR A 62 8.48 17.43 -10.56
CA THR A 62 8.64 18.09 -11.86
C THR A 62 8.79 19.60 -11.74
N THR A 63 8.25 20.23 -10.69
CA THR A 63 8.45 21.67 -10.43
C THR A 63 9.85 21.97 -9.90
N LEU A 64 10.60 20.93 -9.52
CA LEU A 64 11.98 21.01 -9.04
C LEU A 64 12.99 20.51 -10.10
N GLY A 65 12.54 20.18 -11.32
CA GLY A 65 13.39 19.66 -12.38
C GLY A 65 13.82 18.20 -12.19
N ILE A 66 13.14 17.46 -11.32
CA ILE A 66 13.34 16.02 -11.09
C ILE A 66 12.04 15.25 -11.35
N LEU A 67 12.02 13.95 -11.08
CA LEU A 67 10.81 13.11 -11.21
C LEU A 67 10.61 12.27 -9.94
N PRO A 68 9.38 11.75 -9.71
CA PRO A 68 9.13 10.79 -8.63
C PRO A 68 10.07 9.58 -8.76
N GLY A 69 10.77 9.23 -7.68
CA GLY A 69 11.88 8.29 -7.68
C GLY A 69 11.69 7.07 -6.79
N MET A 70 10.56 6.96 -6.10
CA MET A 70 10.19 5.85 -5.23
C MET A 70 8.86 5.23 -5.68
N CYS A 71 8.78 4.94 -6.99
CA CYS A 71 7.64 4.33 -7.69
C CYS A 71 6.35 5.17 -7.81
N GLY A 72 6.38 6.49 -7.57
CA GLY A 72 5.23 7.36 -7.80
C GLY A 72 4.69 7.30 -9.24
N THR A 73 5.57 7.15 -10.24
CA THR A 73 5.18 6.98 -11.65
C THR A 73 4.55 5.62 -11.97
N GLN A 74 4.68 4.64 -11.07
CA GLN A 74 4.18 3.28 -11.24
C GLN A 74 2.88 3.05 -10.46
N TYR A 75 2.81 3.51 -9.22
CA TYR A 75 1.66 3.30 -8.35
C TYR A 75 0.49 4.26 -8.64
N LEU A 76 0.78 5.55 -8.87
CA LEU A 76 -0.29 6.53 -9.05
C LEU A 76 -1.24 6.19 -10.22
N PRO A 77 -0.75 5.76 -11.42
CA PRO A 77 -1.65 5.34 -12.50
C PRO A 77 -2.57 4.18 -12.14
N GLY A 78 -2.12 3.26 -11.27
CA GLY A 78 -2.94 2.14 -10.80
C GLY A 78 -4.10 2.59 -9.90
N ALA A 79 -3.90 3.65 -9.11
CA ALA A 79 -4.94 4.25 -8.29
C ALA A 79 -5.90 5.12 -9.12
N VAL A 80 -5.38 6.13 -9.82
CA VAL A 80 -6.22 7.21 -10.39
C VAL A 80 -6.44 7.12 -11.90
N GLY A 81 -5.86 6.12 -12.56
CA GLY A 81 -5.80 6.01 -14.01
C GLY A 81 -4.73 6.90 -14.65
N ILE A 82 -4.25 6.50 -15.83
CA ILE A 82 -3.08 7.12 -16.47
C ILE A 82 -3.25 8.61 -16.81
N ARG A 83 -4.45 9.05 -17.21
CA ARG A 83 -4.69 10.46 -17.60
C ARG A 83 -4.54 11.41 -16.42
N ARG A 84 -5.15 11.06 -15.29
CA ARG A 84 -5.08 11.87 -14.07
C ARG A 84 -3.70 11.79 -13.43
N ALA A 85 -3.05 10.63 -13.45
CA ALA A 85 -1.68 10.49 -12.96
C ALA A 85 -0.72 11.43 -13.71
N LYS A 86 -0.85 11.53 -15.05
CA LYS A 86 -0.08 12.49 -15.85
C LYS A 86 -0.38 13.93 -15.45
N GLU A 87 -1.65 14.30 -15.26
CA GLU A 87 -2.00 15.66 -14.83
C GLU A 87 -1.37 16.00 -13.46
N ILE A 88 -1.49 15.11 -12.48
CA ILE A 88 -0.91 15.32 -11.14
C ILE A 88 0.62 15.47 -11.23
N ILE A 89 1.31 14.51 -11.86
CA ILE A 89 2.79 14.49 -11.90
C ILE A 89 3.35 15.62 -12.76
N LEU A 90 2.77 15.89 -13.93
CA LEU A 90 3.30 16.90 -14.86
C LEU A 90 3.01 18.33 -14.42
N THR A 91 1.93 18.56 -13.65
CA THR A 91 1.62 19.90 -13.12
C THR A 91 2.18 20.14 -11.73
N GLY A 92 2.47 19.10 -10.97
CA GLY A 92 2.88 19.18 -9.57
C GLY A 92 1.81 19.76 -8.64
N ARG A 93 0.54 19.85 -9.08
CA ARG A 93 -0.52 20.49 -8.30
C ARG A 93 -1.01 19.58 -7.16
N PRO A 94 -1.28 20.16 -5.98
CA PRO A 94 -1.83 19.39 -4.86
C PRO A 94 -3.31 19.05 -5.06
N PHE A 95 -3.76 18.00 -4.38
CA PHE A 95 -5.16 17.60 -4.29
C PHE A 95 -5.57 17.26 -2.84
N SER A 96 -6.88 17.27 -2.57
CA SER A 96 -7.44 17.03 -1.24
C SER A 96 -7.64 15.55 -0.91
N ALA A 97 -7.84 15.22 0.36
CA ALA A 97 -8.21 13.87 0.79
C ALA A 97 -9.49 13.35 0.12
N GLN A 98 -10.48 14.21 -0.09
CA GLN A 98 -11.75 13.87 -0.73
C GLN A 98 -11.56 13.57 -2.22
N GLN A 99 -10.69 14.33 -2.90
CA GLN A 99 -10.28 13.99 -4.27
C GLN A 99 -9.53 12.66 -4.28
N GLY A 100 -8.61 12.44 -3.34
CA GLY A 100 -7.91 11.18 -3.17
C GLY A 100 -8.85 9.98 -2.99
N LEU A 101 -9.91 10.15 -2.21
CA LEU A 101 -10.96 9.15 -2.01
C LEU A 101 -11.72 8.86 -3.30
N GLN A 102 -12.19 9.90 -3.98
CA GLN A 102 -12.91 9.77 -5.25
C GLN A 102 -12.07 9.14 -6.36
N TRP A 103 -10.74 9.30 -6.31
CA TRP A 103 -9.84 8.81 -7.34
C TRP A 103 -9.18 7.48 -6.99
N GLY A 104 -9.36 6.94 -5.79
CA GLY A 104 -8.82 5.63 -5.39
C GLY A 104 -7.41 5.66 -4.78
N VAL A 105 -6.88 6.84 -4.42
CA VAL A 105 -5.64 6.96 -3.62
C VAL A 105 -5.92 6.68 -2.14
N VAL A 106 -7.08 7.09 -1.66
CA VAL A 106 -7.51 6.99 -0.26
C VAL A 106 -8.71 6.07 -0.19
N ASN A 107 -8.74 5.16 0.78
CA ASN A 107 -9.82 4.22 1.02
C ASN A 107 -10.87 4.77 1.99
N GLN A 108 -10.47 5.63 2.93
CA GLN A 108 -11.37 6.26 3.89
C GLN A 108 -10.86 7.65 4.29
N VAL A 109 -11.79 8.60 4.45
CA VAL A 109 -11.51 9.93 4.99
C VAL A 109 -12.17 10.05 6.36
N CYS A 110 -11.41 10.49 7.35
CA CYS A 110 -11.82 10.58 8.76
C CYS A 110 -11.67 12.02 9.28
N GLU A 111 -12.33 12.32 10.40
CA GLU A 111 -11.92 13.46 11.22
C GLU A 111 -10.51 13.21 11.82
N PRO A 112 -9.68 14.25 12.00
CA PRO A 112 -8.29 14.07 12.43
C PRO A 112 -8.12 13.29 13.74
N ASP A 113 -9.02 13.47 14.70
CA ASP A 113 -9.02 12.83 16.01
C ASP A 113 -9.49 11.36 15.97
N GLN A 114 -10.18 10.96 14.91
CA GLN A 114 -10.67 9.58 14.71
C GLN A 114 -9.76 8.74 13.80
N LEU A 115 -8.80 9.35 13.12
CA LEU A 115 -8.00 8.70 12.09
C LEU A 115 -7.28 7.44 12.60
N LEU A 116 -6.60 7.53 13.74
CA LEU A 116 -5.84 6.40 14.28
C LEU A 116 -6.76 5.28 14.78
N ASP A 117 -7.89 5.61 15.39
CA ASP A 117 -8.85 4.61 15.87
C ASP A 117 -9.38 3.76 14.71
N GLN A 118 -9.71 4.39 13.57
CA GLN A 118 -10.17 3.69 12.37
C GLN A 118 -9.08 2.79 11.77
N VAL A 119 -7.83 3.27 11.74
CA VAL A 119 -6.69 2.48 11.27
C VAL A 119 -6.42 1.29 12.19
N PHE A 120 -6.45 1.49 13.51
CA PHE A 120 -6.21 0.41 14.47
C PHE A 120 -7.33 -0.63 14.48
N ASP A 121 -8.59 -0.23 14.32
CA ASP A 121 -9.70 -1.18 14.18
C ASP A 121 -9.50 -2.09 12.95
N THR A 122 -9.12 -1.50 11.81
CA THR A 122 -8.81 -2.24 10.59
C THR A 122 -7.58 -3.14 10.76
N ALA A 123 -6.51 -2.64 11.39
CA ALA A 123 -5.31 -3.41 11.68
C ALA A 123 -5.62 -4.60 12.61
N ALA A 124 -6.47 -4.41 13.62
CA ALA A 124 -6.91 -5.46 14.53
C ALA A 124 -7.74 -6.53 13.79
N ALA A 125 -8.63 -6.13 12.88
CA ALA A 125 -9.38 -7.04 12.03
C ALA A 125 -8.45 -7.89 11.14
N ILE A 126 -7.40 -7.29 10.57
CA ILE A 126 -6.38 -8.01 9.79
C ILE A 126 -5.57 -8.96 10.68
N ALA A 127 -5.14 -8.50 11.86
CA ALA A 127 -4.34 -9.29 12.81
C ALA A 127 -5.10 -10.48 13.40
N ALA A 128 -6.44 -10.46 13.38
CA ALA A 128 -7.28 -11.58 13.80
C ALA A 128 -7.37 -12.71 12.75
N ASN A 129 -6.84 -12.51 11.53
CA ASN A 129 -6.82 -13.50 10.47
C ASN A 129 -5.53 -14.35 10.50
N GLY A 130 -5.49 -15.44 9.72
CA GLY A 130 -4.33 -16.32 9.63
C GLY A 130 -3.09 -15.58 9.13
N PRO A 131 -2.02 -15.41 9.95
CA PRO A 131 -0.88 -14.57 9.59
C PRO A 131 -0.12 -15.02 8.34
N ILE A 132 -0.03 -16.33 8.06
CA ILE A 132 0.56 -16.82 6.81
C ILE A 132 -0.35 -16.47 5.63
N ALA A 133 -1.65 -16.72 5.73
CA ALA A 133 -2.60 -16.43 4.65
C ALA A 133 -2.63 -14.94 4.28
N VAL A 134 -2.58 -14.03 5.26
CA VAL A 134 -2.51 -12.57 5.03
C VAL A 134 -1.25 -12.18 4.26
N ARG A 135 -0.08 -12.69 4.66
CA ARG A 135 1.21 -12.43 3.99
C ARG A 135 1.20 -12.93 2.54
N GLU A 136 0.73 -14.15 2.33
CA GLU A 136 0.65 -14.78 1.01
C GLU A 136 -0.35 -14.07 0.09
N ALA A 137 -1.49 -13.64 0.61
CA ALA A 137 -2.47 -12.83 -0.12
C ALA A 137 -1.87 -11.49 -0.57
N LYS A 138 -1.15 -10.78 0.33
CA LYS A 138 -0.44 -9.55 -0.03
C LYS A 138 0.57 -9.78 -1.15
N GLN A 139 1.39 -10.82 -1.05
CA GLN A 139 2.37 -11.14 -2.10
C GLN A 139 1.73 -11.38 -3.46
N ALA A 140 0.62 -12.12 -3.52
CA ALA A 140 -0.13 -12.33 -4.76
C ALA A 140 -0.71 -11.01 -5.31
N LEU A 141 -1.29 -10.18 -4.43
CA LEU A 141 -1.87 -8.88 -4.81
C LEU A 141 -0.83 -7.89 -5.35
N ASN A 142 0.39 -7.87 -4.81
CA ASN A 142 1.47 -7.00 -5.28
C ASN A 142 1.86 -7.26 -6.76
N HIS A 143 1.56 -8.45 -7.27
CA HIS A 143 1.79 -8.84 -8.66
C HIS A 143 0.54 -8.71 -9.54
N SER A 144 -0.61 -8.36 -8.96
CA SER A 144 -1.86 -8.21 -9.70
C SER A 144 -1.73 -7.13 -10.79
N GLY A 145 -2.27 -7.40 -11.97
CA GLY A 145 -2.19 -6.51 -13.13
C GLY A 145 -0.81 -6.44 -13.81
N ARG A 146 0.24 -7.05 -13.25
CA ARG A 146 1.59 -7.10 -13.85
C ARG A 146 1.73 -8.40 -14.69
N GLY A 147 1.96 -8.27 -15.99
CA GLY A 147 2.20 -9.43 -16.87
C GLY A 147 0.95 -10.21 -17.31
N GLY A 148 -0.26 -9.70 -17.05
CA GLY A 148 -1.53 -10.29 -17.48
C GLY A 148 -2.07 -11.39 -16.57
N ILE A 149 -3.35 -11.72 -16.73
CA ILE A 149 -4.11 -12.55 -15.77
C ILE A 149 -3.51 -13.95 -15.53
N LYS A 150 -2.94 -14.59 -16.57
CA LYS A 150 -2.32 -15.93 -16.44
C LYS A 150 -1.03 -15.92 -15.63
N ALA A 151 -0.23 -14.85 -15.73
CA ALA A 151 0.98 -14.71 -14.95
C ALA A 151 0.64 -14.46 -13.47
N GLY A 152 -0.30 -13.53 -13.22
CA GLY A 152 -0.82 -13.27 -11.87
C GLY A 152 -1.41 -14.52 -11.21
N TYR A 153 -2.23 -15.29 -11.93
CA TYR A 153 -2.83 -16.51 -11.38
C TYR A 153 -1.81 -17.59 -11.01
N ARG A 154 -0.69 -17.70 -11.74
CA ARG A 154 0.39 -18.63 -11.36
C ARG A 154 1.03 -18.23 -10.03
N ILE A 155 1.28 -16.93 -9.83
CA ILE A 155 1.80 -16.40 -8.57
C ILE A 155 0.82 -16.64 -7.42
N GLU A 156 -0.49 -16.46 -7.68
CA GLU A 156 -1.54 -16.77 -6.71
C GLU A 156 -1.55 -18.26 -6.32
N LEU A 157 -1.43 -19.17 -7.29
CA LEU A 157 -1.37 -20.61 -7.01
C LEU A 157 -0.13 -21.00 -6.18
N ASP A 158 1.02 -20.40 -6.48
CA ASP A 158 2.24 -20.61 -5.70
C ASP A 158 2.06 -20.12 -4.26
N ALA A 159 1.49 -18.93 -4.07
CA ALA A 159 1.16 -18.39 -2.75
C ALA A 159 0.15 -19.27 -2.00
N TYR A 160 -0.91 -19.71 -2.67
CA TYR A 160 -1.92 -20.59 -2.11
C TYR A 160 -1.32 -21.94 -1.66
N SER A 161 -0.40 -22.51 -2.45
CA SER A 161 0.26 -23.77 -2.12
C SER A 161 1.05 -23.72 -0.80
N ARG A 162 1.60 -22.55 -0.45
CA ARG A 162 2.29 -22.32 0.83
C ARG A 162 1.34 -22.28 2.02
N VAL A 163 0.08 -21.89 1.81
CA VAL A 163 -0.96 -21.86 2.87
C VAL A 163 -1.52 -23.26 3.14
N VAL A 164 -1.62 -24.13 2.13
CA VAL A 164 -2.23 -25.48 2.22
C VAL A 164 -1.72 -26.33 3.40
N PRO A 165 -0.40 -26.47 3.64
CA PRO A 165 0.12 -27.36 4.68
C PRO A 165 0.08 -26.79 6.11
N THR A 166 -0.29 -25.51 6.29
CA THR A 166 -0.20 -24.79 7.57
C THR A 166 -1.18 -25.35 8.62
N ALA A 167 -0.81 -25.23 9.90
CA ALA A 167 -1.72 -25.55 11.01
C ALA A 167 -2.85 -24.53 11.10
N ASP A 168 -2.59 -23.26 10.83
CA ASP A 168 -3.60 -22.21 10.78
C ASP A 168 -4.72 -22.52 9.78
N ARG A 169 -4.38 -23.05 8.61
CA ARG A 169 -5.41 -23.48 7.64
C ARG A 169 -6.23 -24.68 8.15
N ARG A 170 -5.66 -25.59 8.95
CA ARG A 170 -6.41 -26.68 9.61
C ARG A 170 -7.38 -26.09 10.64
N GLU A 171 -6.87 -25.23 11.51
CA GLU A 171 -7.64 -24.57 12.57
C GLU A 171 -8.77 -23.70 12.03
N GLY A 172 -8.52 -22.89 10.99
CA GLY A 172 -9.55 -22.03 10.40
C GLY A 172 -10.74 -22.83 9.86
N ILE A 173 -10.48 -23.94 9.16
CA ILE A 173 -11.53 -24.82 8.64
C ILE A 173 -12.24 -25.57 9.78
N LEU A 174 -11.51 -26.04 10.78
CA LEU A 174 -12.08 -26.69 11.96
C LEU A 174 -13.01 -25.74 12.73
N ALA A 175 -12.54 -24.54 13.05
CA ALA A 175 -13.29 -23.51 13.77
C ALA A 175 -14.56 -23.08 13.01
N PHE A 176 -14.48 -22.98 11.68
CA PHE A 176 -15.65 -22.72 10.83
C PHE A 176 -16.71 -23.83 10.97
N ASN A 177 -16.30 -25.10 10.86
CA ASN A 177 -17.20 -26.24 11.01
C ASN A 177 -17.82 -26.32 12.42
N GLU A 178 -17.04 -25.96 13.44
CA GLU A 178 -17.46 -25.93 14.86
C GLU A 178 -18.19 -24.63 15.27
N LYS A 179 -18.32 -23.65 14.37
CA LYS A 179 -18.94 -22.34 14.61
C LYS A 179 -18.33 -21.58 15.80
N ARG A 180 -17.01 -21.65 15.95
CA ARG A 180 -16.24 -20.90 16.96
C ARG A 180 -15.23 -19.97 16.30
N LYS A 181 -14.66 -19.05 17.09
CA LYS A 181 -13.55 -18.22 16.62
C LYS A 181 -12.27 -19.07 16.47
N PRO A 182 -11.51 -18.93 15.38
CA PRO A 182 -10.23 -19.60 15.21
C PRO A 182 -9.15 -18.98 16.09
N GLN A 183 -8.12 -19.76 16.41
CA GLN A 183 -6.90 -19.29 17.09
C GLN A 183 -5.68 -19.51 16.20
N PHE A 184 -5.33 -18.49 15.42
CA PHE A 184 -4.18 -18.54 14.53
C PHE A 184 -2.87 -18.23 15.26
N LYS A 185 -1.79 -18.92 14.88
CA LYS A 185 -0.45 -18.79 15.47
C LYS A 185 0.64 -18.49 14.45
N GLY A 186 0.33 -18.54 13.16
CA GLY A 186 1.30 -18.30 12.09
C GLY A 186 2.19 -19.51 11.78
N GLU A 187 1.65 -20.73 11.96
CA GLU A 187 2.32 -22.02 11.75
C GLU A 187 1.52 -22.98 10.85
#